data_AF-A0A2N3WVZ8-F1
#
_entry.id   AF-A0A2N3WVZ8-F1
#
_cell.length_a   1.000
_cell.length_b   1.000
_cell.length_c   1.000
_cell.angle_alpha   90.00
_cell.angle_beta   90.00
_cell.angle_gamma   90.00
#
_symmetry.space_group_name_H-M   'P 1'
#
loop_
_entity.id
_entity.type
_entity.pdbx_description
1 polymer ?
#
loop_
_entity_poly.entity_id
_entity_poly.type
_entity_poly.pdbx_seq_one_letter_code
_entity_poly.pdbx_strand_id
1 'polypeptide(L)'
;MTVEPSFALIVLCGAMVLASAVVYRVTGLGSPRVVPWASIRAVLQLGAIAVVLAAALRHLWSAVLVLVVMFGAAVFTSARRAEAGRSGIWLGLAIATGIAAVMPVTLLSGVVPIHGVTLVSIGGILLGGTMTATSLAARRGLDAITQRWGEVEAALSLGFADRPARMMVLTGAATDALIPGVDQARTVGLVTLPGAFIGVLLTSGSPAQAGAVQILVLIGLMLSQACAVAVALELVARSLVARFP
;
A
#
# COMPACT_ATOMS: atom_id res chain seq x y z
N MET A 1 28.63 -5.22 -4.63
CA MET A 1 28.22 -4.57 -5.89
C MET A 1 27.78 -3.16 -5.55
N THR A 2 28.66 -2.17 -5.67
CA THR A 2 28.32 -0.76 -5.40
C THR A 2 27.81 -0.13 -6.69
N VAL A 3 26.52 0.19 -6.74
CA VAL A 3 25.99 1.07 -7.78
C VAL A 3 26.33 2.49 -7.35
N GLU A 4 27.46 2.99 -7.82
CA GLU A 4 27.88 4.37 -7.59
C GLU A 4 26.91 5.33 -8.33
N PRO A 5 26.57 6.49 -7.74
CA PRO A 5 25.80 7.53 -8.40
C PRO A 5 26.61 8.14 -9.56
N SER A 6 26.61 7.44 -10.70
CA SER A 6 27.36 7.79 -11.90
C SER A 6 26.47 8.51 -12.92
N PHE A 7 27.09 9.32 -13.77
CA PHE A 7 26.41 9.94 -14.91
C PHE A 7 25.71 8.90 -15.80
N ALA A 8 26.33 7.72 -15.95
CA ALA A 8 25.78 6.60 -16.69
C ALA A 8 24.43 6.12 -16.10
N LEU A 9 24.31 6.04 -14.78
CA LEU A 9 23.06 5.68 -14.11
C LEU A 9 21.93 6.68 -14.41
N ILE A 10 22.25 7.98 -14.36
CA ILE A 10 21.28 9.06 -14.63
C ILE A 10 20.79 8.98 -16.07
N VAL A 11 21.71 8.82 -17.03
CA VAL A 11 21.37 8.69 -18.46
C VAL A 11 20.52 7.44 -18.70
N LEU A 12 20.89 6.31 -18.09
CA LEU A 12 20.14 5.07 -18.22
C LEU A 12 18.71 5.19 -17.65
N CYS A 13 18.56 5.72 -16.44
CA CYS A 13 17.24 5.97 -15.85
C CYS A 13 16.41 6.94 -16.71
N GLY A 14 17.03 8.01 -17.21
CA GLY A 14 16.39 8.96 -18.12
C GLY A 14 15.90 8.30 -19.40
N ALA A 15 16.72 7.45 -20.03
CA ALA A 15 16.36 6.69 -21.21
C ALA A 15 15.17 5.75 -20.95
N MET A 16 15.14 5.04 -19.81
CA MET A 16 14.03 4.16 -19.44
C MET A 16 12.72 4.94 -19.23
N VAL A 17 12.78 6.13 -18.61
CA VAL A 17 11.62 7.02 -18.44
C VAL A 17 11.10 7.51 -19.78
N LEU A 18 11.99 7.92 -20.69
CA LEU A 18 11.62 8.35 -22.04
C LEU A 18 11.01 7.22 -22.86
N ALA A 19 11.62 6.03 -22.84
CA ALA A 19 11.09 4.84 -23.50
C ALA A 19 9.68 4.50 -23.00
N SER A 20 9.47 4.54 -21.68
CA SER A 20 8.15 4.32 -21.08
C SER A 20 7.13 5.38 -21.52
N ALA A 21 7.53 6.66 -21.60
CA ALA A 21 6.67 7.74 -22.08
C ALA A 21 6.31 7.60 -23.57
N VAL A 22 7.26 7.13 -24.40
CA VAL A 22 7.02 6.82 -25.82
C VAL A 22 6.02 5.67 -25.93
N VAL A 23 6.17 4.60 -25.14
CA VAL A 23 5.21 3.49 -25.12
C VAL A 23 3.81 4.01 -24.78
N TYR A 24 3.65 4.81 -23.72
CA TYR A 24 2.35 5.41 -23.37
C TYR A 24 1.74 6.23 -24.51
N ARG A 25 2.58 6.96 -25.26
CA ARG A 25 2.14 7.77 -26.40
C ARG A 25 1.71 6.90 -27.58
N VAL A 26 2.44 5.83 -27.88
CA VAL A 26 2.18 4.95 -29.04
C VAL A 26 0.98 4.04 -28.78
N THR A 27 0.81 3.53 -27.56
CA THR A 27 -0.27 2.58 -27.22
C THR A 27 -1.54 3.24 -26.71
N GLY A 28 -1.53 4.57 -26.48
CA GLY A 28 -2.71 5.31 -26.04
C GLY A 28 -3.16 4.97 -24.60
N LEU A 29 -2.27 4.43 -23.76
CA LEU A 29 -2.57 3.98 -22.37
C LEU A 29 -2.91 5.13 -21.39
N GLY A 30 -2.94 6.36 -21.86
CA GLY A 30 -3.24 7.56 -21.08
C GLY A 30 -2.22 8.67 -21.31
N SER A 31 -2.04 9.54 -20.32
CA SER A 31 -1.12 10.67 -20.45
C SER A 31 0.35 10.20 -20.42
N PRO A 32 1.17 10.52 -21.45
CA PRO A 32 2.59 10.15 -21.48
C PRO A 32 3.42 10.84 -20.39
N ARG A 33 2.84 11.83 -19.68
CA ARG A 33 3.49 12.51 -18.56
C ARG A 33 3.41 11.72 -17.24
N VAL A 34 2.60 10.66 -17.16
CA VAL A 34 2.41 9.87 -15.92
C VAL A 34 3.74 9.32 -15.41
N VAL A 35 4.51 8.67 -16.29
CA VAL A 35 5.79 8.05 -15.89
C VAL A 35 6.85 9.09 -15.50
N PRO A 36 7.14 10.13 -16.33
CA PRO A 36 8.11 11.17 -15.94
C PRO A 36 7.77 11.87 -14.62
N TRP A 37 6.50 12.23 -14.39
CA TRP A 37 6.11 12.86 -13.13
C TRP A 37 6.26 11.90 -11.95
N ALA A 38 5.84 10.63 -12.10
CA ALA A 38 6.03 9.62 -11.06
C ALA A 38 7.52 9.43 -10.72
N SER A 39 8.40 9.42 -11.73
CA SER A 39 9.85 9.30 -11.54
C SER A 39 10.46 10.50 -10.81
N ILE A 40 10.12 11.74 -11.19
CA ILE A 40 10.61 12.94 -10.50
C ILE A 40 10.15 12.94 -9.05
N ARG A 41 8.87 12.65 -8.81
CA ARG A 41 8.33 12.55 -7.44
C ARG A 41 9.03 11.46 -6.64
N ALA A 42 9.29 10.29 -7.24
CA ALA A 42 9.98 9.20 -6.58
C ALA A 42 11.42 9.59 -6.19
N VAL A 43 12.18 10.23 -7.08
CA VAL A 43 13.54 10.70 -6.80
C VAL A 43 13.55 11.71 -5.64
N LEU A 44 12.65 12.70 -5.68
CA LEU A 44 12.54 13.69 -4.61
C LEU A 44 12.12 13.06 -3.27
N GLN A 45 11.15 12.14 -3.29
CA GLN A 45 10.68 11.44 -2.10
C GLN A 45 11.75 10.53 -1.50
N LEU A 46 12.44 9.73 -2.31
CA LEU A 46 13.53 8.87 -1.83
C LEU A 46 14.71 9.68 -1.32
N GLY A 47 15.09 10.76 -2.02
CA GLY A 47 16.16 11.65 -1.57
C GLY A 47 15.84 12.29 -0.22
N ALA A 48 14.63 12.82 -0.05
CA ALA A 48 14.18 13.39 1.21
C ALA A 48 14.14 12.32 2.33
N ILE A 49 13.58 11.13 2.06
CA ILE A 49 13.53 10.03 3.03
C ILE A 49 14.93 9.56 3.40
N ALA A 50 15.88 9.49 2.46
CA ALA A 50 17.25 9.09 2.74
C ALA A 50 17.93 10.06 3.72
N VAL A 51 17.76 11.38 3.51
CA VAL A 51 18.27 12.42 4.43
C VAL A 51 17.59 12.30 5.80
N VAL A 52 16.27 12.12 5.82
CA VAL A 52 15.53 11.93 7.06
C VAL A 52 16.00 10.69 7.79
N LEU A 53 16.14 9.52 7.15
CA LEU A 53 16.64 8.30 7.77
C LEU A 53 18.06 8.48 8.30
N ALA A 54 18.95 9.13 7.54
CA ALA A 54 20.32 9.41 7.97
C ALA A 54 20.35 10.25 9.27
N ALA A 55 19.40 11.18 9.44
CA ALA A 55 19.26 11.98 10.66
C ALA A 55 18.45 11.27 11.78
N ALA A 56 17.44 10.48 11.42
CA ALA A 56 16.37 9.96 12.27
C ALA A 56 16.67 8.60 12.90
N LEU A 57 17.65 7.83 12.41
CA LEU A 57 17.87 6.48 12.96
C LEU A 57 18.65 6.44 14.28
N ARG A 58 18.97 7.60 14.87
CA ARG A 58 19.67 7.69 16.17
C ARG A 58 18.75 7.51 17.39
N HIS A 59 17.45 7.76 17.27
CA HIS A 59 16.50 7.71 18.39
C HIS A 59 15.19 7.02 18.01
N LEU A 60 14.52 6.41 18.99
CA LEU A 60 13.24 5.71 18.77
C LEU A 60 12.11 6.67 18.39
N TRP A 61 12.12 7.90 18.92
CA TRP A 61 11.11 8.92 18.62
C TRP A 61 11.07 9.29 17.14
N SER A 62 12.25 9.40 16.52
CA SER A 62 12.37 9.78 15.12
C SER A 62 11.92 8.67 14.15
N ALA A 63 12.01 7.40 14.56
CA ALA A 63 11.37 6.30 13.85
C ALA A 63 9.84 6.39 13.87
N VAL A 64 9.26 6.74 15.03
CA VAL A 64 7.81 6.97 15.15
C VAL A 64 7.37 8.16 14.28
N LEU A 65 8.13 9.26 14.28
CA LEU A 65 7.84 10.43 13.43
C LEU A 65 7.82 10.05 11.94
N VAL A 66 8.80 9.26 11.49
CA VAL A 66 8.85 8.75 10.11
C VAL A 66 7.60 7.92 9.79
N LEU A 67 7.21 7.00 10.69
CA LEU A 67 6.00 6.19 10.49
C LEU A 67 4.72 7.04 10.43
N VAL A 68 4.61 8.10 11.22
CA VAL A 68 3.48 9.04 11.17
C VAL A 68 3.43 9.77 9.83
N VAL A 69 4.58 10.26 9.32
CA VAL A 69 4.66 10.90 8.00
C VAL A 69 4.31 9.91 6.89
N MET A 70 4.81 8.67 6.97
CA MET A 70 4.47 7.61 6.03
C MET A 70 2.98 7.26 6.06
N PHE A 71 2.37 7.22 7.24
CA PHE A 71 0.93 7.02 7.39
C PHE A 71 0.14 8.15 6.72
N GLY A 72 0.47 9.43 6.99
CA GLY A 72 -0.18 10.56 6.33
C GLY A 72 -0.05 10.52 4.80
N ALA A 73 1.14 10.18 4.29
CA ALA A 73 1.38 10.00 2.86
C ALA A 73 0.58 8.83 2.28
N ALA A 74 0.42 7.74 3.04
CA ALA A 74 -0.37 6.58 2.66
C ALA A 74 -1.87 6.91 2.57
N VAL A 75 -2.42 7.61 3.56
CA VAL A 75 -3.81 8.08 3.54
C VAL A 75 -4.06 9.02 2.36
N PHE A 76 -3.20 10.02 2.17
CA PHE A 76 -3.31 10.96 1.06
C PHE A 76 -3.26 10.26 -0.30
N THR A 77 -2.33 9.32 -0.47
CA THR A 77 -2.18 8.56 -1.71
C THR A 77 -3.38 7.65 -1.94
N SER A 78 -3.91 7.02 -0.89
CA SER A 78 -5.08 6.16 -0.98
C SER A 78 -6.35 6.94 -1.34
N ALA A 79 -6.59 8.07 -0.68
CA ALA A 79 -7.70 8.97 -0.99
C ALA A 79 -7.68 9.42 -2.45
N ARG A 80 -6.49 9.80 -2.96
CA ARG A 80 -6.33 10.22 -4.36
C ARG A 80 -6.54 9.06 -5.35
N ARG A 81 -6.04 7.86 -5.03
CA ARG A 81 -6.20 6.66 -5.88
C ARG A 81 -7.64 6.14 -5.89
N ALA A 82 -8.38 6.30 -4.81
CA ALA A 82 -9.79 5.91 -4.74
C ALA A 82 -10.72 6.87 -5.51
N GLU A 83 -10.22 8.04 -5.93
CA GLU A 83 -11.00 9.07 -6.63
C GLU A 83 -12.23 9.54 -5.82
N ALA A 84 -12.20 9.41 -4.49
CA ALA A 84 -13.33 9.67 -3.58
C ALA A 84 -13.41 11.13 -3.07
N GLY A 85 -12.69 12.06 -3.68
CA GLY A 85 -12.63 13.46 -3.25
C GLY A 85 -12.20 13.63 -1.78
N ARG A 86 -12.84 14.58 -1.05
CA ARG A 86 -12.56 14.83 0.37
C ARG A 86 -12.95 13.67 1.29
N SER A 87 -13.91 12.83 0.86
CA SER A 87 -14.36 11.68 1.64
C SER A 87 -13.29 10.57 1.75
N GLY A 88 -12.32 10.57 0.83
CA GLY A 88 -11.20 9.62 0.84
C GLY A 88 -10.33 9.69 2.10
N ILE A 89 -10.40 10.75 2.91
CA ILE A 89 -9.67 10.84 4.19
C ILE A 89 -10.08 9.74 5.18
N TRP A 90 -11.33 9.25 5.10
CA TRP A 90 -11.83 8.16 5.93
C TRP A 90 -11.10 6.83 5.67
N LEU A 91 -10.45 6.66 4.52
CA LEU A 91 -9.58 5.51 4.26
C LEU A 91 -8.39 5.45 5.22
N GLY A 92 -8.07 6.54 5.90
CA GLY A 92 -7.11 6.52 7.01
C GLY A 92 -7.53 5.60 8.14
N LEU A 93 -8.83 5.48 8.43
CA LEU A 93 -9.33 4.52 9.42
C LEU A 93 -9.07 3.08 8.97
N ALA A 94 -9.32 2.78 7.69
CA ALA A 94 -9.04 1.45 7.13
C ALA A 94 -7.54 1.10 7.23
N ILE A 95 -6.65 2.00 6.83
CA ILE A 95 -5.20 1.77 6.94
C ILE A 95 -4.80 1.62 8.41
N ALA A 96 -5.31 2.47 9.31
CA ALA A 96 -5.01 2.40 10.73
C ALA A 96 -5.46 1.05 11.33
N THR A 97 -6.64 0.54 10.96
CA THR A 97 -7.12 -0.76 11.44
C THR A 97 -6.24 -1.92 10.97
N GLY A 98 -5.75 -1.90 9.73
CA GLY A 98 -4.81 -2.91 9.25
C GLY A 98 -3.51 -2.92 10.06
N ILE A 99 -2.90 -1.74 10.24
CA ILE A 99 -1.67 -1.60 11.00
C ILE A 99 -1.86 -1.99 12.47
N ALA A 100 -2.97 -1.58 13.08
CA ALA A 100 -3.32 -1.91 14.47
C ALA A 100 -3.58 -3.40 14.70
N ALA A 101 -3.98 -4.15 13.67
CA ALA A 101 -4.14 -5.61 13.78
C ALA A 101 -2.81 -6.35 13.91
N VAL A 102 -1.71 -5.78 13.42
CA VAL A 102 -0.41 -6.47 13.30
C VAL A 102 0.64 -5.89 14.22
N MET A 103 0.87 -4.57 14.16
CA MET A 103 2.00 -3.93 14.85
C MET A 103 1.99 -4.13 16.37
N PRO A 104 0.87 -4.01 17.10
CA PRO A 104 0.86 -4.28 18.53
C PRO A 104 1.22 -5.73 18.85
N VAL A 105 0.69 -6.69 18.10
CA VAL A 105 0.95 -8.13 18.33
C VAL A 105 2.42 -8.46 18.06
N THR A 106 2.99 -7.93 16.97
CA THR A 106 4.41 -8.17 16.65
C THR A 106 5.34 -7.54 17.68
N LEU A 107 5.03 -6.33 18.18
CA LEU A 107 5.83 -5.67 19.22
C LEU A 107 5.70 -6.36 20.59
N LEU A 108 4.49 -6.75 20.99
CA LEU A 108 4.23 -7.40 22.28
C LEU A 108 4.80 -8.82 22.35
N SER A 109 4.87 -9.53 21.22
CA SER A 109 5.43 -10.87 21.16
C SER A 109 6.93 -10.96 21.48
N GLY A 110 7.65 -9.82 21.48
CA GLY A 110 9.11 -9.79 21.69
C GLY A 110 9.93 -10.44 20.58
N VAL A 111 9.29 -10.93 19.50
CA VAL A 111 9.95 -11.60 18.37
C VAL A 111 10.79 -10.61 17.56
N VAL A 112 10.38 -9.33 17.54
CA VAL A 112 11.05 -8.27 16.78
C VAL A 112 11.76 -7.32 17.75
N PRO A 113 13.07 -7.07 17.57
CA PRO A 113 13.79 -6.16 18.44
C PRO A 113 13.32 -4.72 18.19
N ILE A 114 13.01 -3.99 19.27
CA ILE A 114 12.45 -2.63 19.24
C ILE A 114 13.56 -1.61 18.93
N HIS A 115 14.04 -1.63 17.69
CA HIS A 115 14.98 -0.66 17.15
C HIS A 115 14.30 0.20 16.09
N GLY A 116 14.68 1.47 16.00
CA GLY A 116 14.06 2.43 15.07
C GLY A 116 14.10 1.97 13.61
N VAL A 117 15.22 1.40 13.16
CA VAL A 117 15.39 0.87 11.79
C VAL A 117 14.40 -0.25 11.49
N THR A 118 14.26 -1.20 12.42
CA THR A 118 13.38 -2.36 12.27
C THR A 118 11.91 -1.96 12.25
N LEU A 119 11.51 -1.03 13.13
CA LEU A 119 10.15 -0.48 13.15
C LEU A 119 9.79 0.22 11.84
N VAL A 120 10.69 1.08 11.33
CA VAL A 120 10.46 1.80 10.08
C VAL A 120 10.40 0.85 8.90
N SER A 121 11.25 -0.17 8.86
CA SER A 121 11.26 -1.19 7.79
C SER A 121 9.96 -2.01 7.77
N ILE A 122 9.61 -2.65 8.89
CA ILE A 122 8.40 -3.48 8.98
C ILE A 122 7.15 -2.62 8.82
N GLY A 123 7.08 -1.51 9.55
CA GLY A 123 5.95 -0.58 9.46
C GLY A 123 5.80 0.00 8.06
N GLY A 124 6.90 0.29 7.36
CA GLY A 124 6.87 0.77 5.99
C GLY A 124 6.33 -0.25 4.99
N ILE A 125 6.75 -1.51 5.12
CA ILE A 125 6.25 -2.61 4.29
C ILE A 125 4.75 -2.82 4.55
N LEU A 126 4.35 -2.90 5.82
CA LEU A 126 2.94 -3.05 6.21
C LEU A 126 2.10 -1.87 5.71
N LEU A 127 2.54 -0.63 5.91
CA LEU A 127 1.84 0.58 5.43
C LEU A 127 1.68 0.58 3.92
N GLY A 128 2.74 0.27 3.17
CA GLY A 128 2.71 0.23 1.70
C GLY A 128 1.75 -0.83 1.15
N GLY A 129 1.81 -2.04 1.71
CA GLY A 129 0.91 -3.14 1.32
C GLY A 129 -0.55 -2.86 1.67
N THR A 130 -0.78 -2.35 2.87
CA THR A 130 -2.13 -2.00 3.36
C THR A 130 -2.74 -0.86 2.56
N MET A 131 -1.98 0.21 2.33
CA MET A 131 -2.39 1.33 1.47
C MET A 131 -2.80 0.85 0.09
N THR A 132 -2.02 -0.04 -0.52
CA THR A 132 -2.31 -0.55 -1.88
C THR A 132 -3.63 -1.33 -1.89
N ALA A 133 -3.83 -2.25 -0.96
CA ALA A 133 -5.07 -3.02 -0.84
C ALA A 133 -6.28 -2.13 -0.55
N THR A 134 -6.18 -1.19 0.40
CA THR A 134 -7.23 -0.22 0.73
C THR A 134 -7.62 0.63 -0.46
N SER A 135 -6.62 1.16 -1.20
CA SER A 135 -6.87 1.99 -2.38
C SER A 135 -7.61 1.23 -3.47
N LEU A 136 -7.22 -0.03 -3.68
CA LEU A 136 -7.80 -0.89 -4.70
C LEU A 136 -9.22 -1.33 -4.33
N ALA A 137 -9.45 -1.69 -3.07
CA ALA A 137 -10.78 -2.03 -2.55
C ALA A 137 -11.74 -0.84 -2.64
N ALA A 138 -11.31 0.34 -2.19
CA ALA A 138 -12.13 1.54 -2.26
C ALA A 138 -12.47 1.91 -3.71
N ARG A 139 -11.46 1.93 -4.60
CA ARG A 139 -11.68 2.27 -6.02
C ARG A 139 -12.64 1.29 -6.70
N ARG A 140 -12.38 -0.02 -6.59
CA ARG A 140 -13.24 -1.05 -7.18
C ARG A 140 -14.62 -1.09 -6.55
N GLY A 141 -14.74 -0.83 -5.25
CA GLY A 141 -16.02 -0.74 -4.57
C GLY A 141 -16.86 0.42 -5.06
N LEU A 142 -16.25 1.60 -5.21
CA LEU A 142 -16.91 2.78 -5.78
C LEU A 142 -17.31 2.57 -7.25
N ASP A 143 -16.44 1.94 -8.05
CA ASP A 143 -16.73 1.58 -9.44
C ASP A 143 -17.91 0.59 -9.50
N ALA A 144 -17.94 -0.42 -8.63
CA ALA A 144 -19.02 -1.42 -8.56
C ALA A 144 -20.37 -0.78 -8.19
N ILE A 145 -20.41 0.12 -7.21
CA ILE A 145 -21.64 0.86 -6.85
C ILE A 145 -22.11 1.71 -8.04
N THR A 146 -21.20 2.38 -8.73
CA THR A 146 -21.54 3.26 -9.86
C THR A 146 -22.09 2.44 -11.04
N GLN A 147 -21.49 1.29 -11.35
CA GLN A 147 -21.89 0.44 -12.48
C GLN A 147 -23.14 -0.38 -12.20
N ARG A 148 -23.34 -0.82 -10.95
CA ARG A 148 -24.42 -1.73 -10.53
C ARG A 148 -25.44 -1.03 -9.64
N TRP A 149 -25.61 0.28 -9.80
CA TRP A 149 -26.53 1.07 -8.98
C TRP A 149 -27.98 0.55 -9.04
N GLY A 150 -28.42 0.05 -10.20
CA GLY A 150 -29.75 -0.55 -10.35
C GLY A 150 -29.99 -1.77 -9.45
N GLU A 151 -28.96 -2.55 -9.12
CA GLU A 151 -29.08 -3.66 -8.16
C GLU A 151 -29.24 -3.16 -6.73
N VAL A 152 -28.55 -2.06 -6.38
CA VAL A 152 -28.70 -1.40 -5.07
C VAL A 152 -30.10 -0.83 -4.93
N GLU A 153 -30.61 -0.14 -5.97
CA GLU A 153 -31.95 0.43 -5.99
C GLU A 153 -33.06 -0.64 -5.90
N ALA A 154 -32.87 -1.78 -6.57
CA ALA A 154 -33.77 -2.92 -6.45
C ALA A 154 -33.80 -3.46 -5.01
N ALA A 155 -32.65 -3.63 -4.36
CA ALA A 155 -32.58 -4.06 -2.96
C ALA A 155 -33.26 -3.06 -2.01
N LEU A 156 -33.05 -1.76 -2.22
CA LEU A 156 -33.73 -0.71 -1.45
C LEU A 156 -35.26 -0.76 -1.63
N SER A 157 -35.73 -1.02 -2.86
CA SER A 157 -37.16 -1.17 -3.19
C SER A 157 -37.78 -2.39 -2.52
N LEU A 158 -36.99 -3.42 -2.24
CA LEU A 158 -37.39 -4.59 -1.44
C LEU A 158 -37.35 -4.35 0.08
N GLY A 159 -37.02 -3.13 0.52
CA GLY A 159 -36.99 -2.74 1.94
C GLY A 159 -35.66 -3.00 2.65
N PHE A 160 -34.59 -3.34 1.95
CA PHE A 160 -33.26 -3.46 2.57
C PHE A 160 -32.74 -2.07 2.98
N ALA A 161 -31.96 -2.03 4.06
CA ALA A 161 -31.21 -0.83 4.45
C ALA A 161 -30.04 -0.54 3.48
N ASP A 162 -29.57 0.71 3.45
CA ASP A 162 -28.53 1.19 2.52
C ASP A 162 -27.22 0.38 2.58
N ARG A 163 -26.72 0.11 3.80
CA ARG A 163 -25.49 -0.67 4.02
C ARG A 163 -25.57 -2.10 3.44
N PRO A 164 -26.55 -2.95 3.79
CA PRO A 164 -26.65 -4.28 3.21
C PRO A 164 -26.95 -4.26 1.71
N ALA A 165 -27.77 -3.32 1.20
CA ALA A 165 -28.03 -3.18 -0.23
C ALA A 165 -26.74 -2.92 -1.03
N ARG A 166 -25.90 -1.98 -0.57
CA ARG A 166 -24.60 -1.71 -1.19
C ARG A 166 -23.61 -2.87 -1.01
N MET A 167 -23.62 -3.55 0.13
CA MET A 167 -22.68 -4.65 0.38
C MET A 167 -22.84 -5.80 -0.62
N MET A 168 -24.04 -6.04 -1.15
CA MET A 168 -24.29 -7.08 -2.15
C MET A 168 -23.46 -6.87 -3.43
N VAL A 169 -23.22 -5.63 -3.84
CA VAL A 169 -22.43 -5.32 -5.05
C VAL A 169 -20.93 -5.22 -4.77
N LEU A 170 -20.53 -5.09 -3.49
CA LEU A 170 -19.14 -4.85 -3.07
C LEU A 170 -18.31 -6.12 -2.85
N THR A 171 -18.94 -7.29 -2.73
CA THR A 171 -18.24 -8.55 -2.40
C THR A 171 -17.11 -8.88 -3.38
N GLY A 172 -17.30 -8.66 -4.69
CA GLY A 172 -16.26 -8.89 -5.69
C GLY A 172 -15.04 -7.97 -5.54
N ALA A 173 -15.28 -6.71 -5.11
CA ALA A 173 -14.20 -5.74 -4.91
C ALA A 173 -13.25 -6.15 -3.77
N ALA A 174 -13.75 -6.87 -2.76
CA ALA A 174 -12.92 -7.40 -1.67
C ALA A 174 -11.91 -8.42 -2.18
N THR A 175 -12.41 -9.42 -2.92
CA THR A 175 -11.60 -10.49 -3.50
C THR A 175 -10.55 -9.90 -4.42
N ASP A 176 -10.96 -9.04 -5.35
CA ASP A 176 -10.04 -8.48 -6.35
C ASP A 176 -8.94 -7.63 -5.71
N ALA A 177 -9.24 -6.93 -4.61
CA ALA A 177 -8.27 -6.09 -3.91
C ALA A 177 -7.20 -6.89 -3.16
N LEU A 178 -7.51 -8.13 -2.77
CA LEU A 178 -6.60 -9.01 -2.03
C LEU A 178 -5.75 -9.91 -2.93
N ILE A 179 -6.15 -10.11 -4.20
CA ILE A 179 -5.40 -10.94 -5.17
C ILE A 179 -3.89 -10.61 -5.20
N PRO A 180 -3.44 -9.34 -5.33
CA PRO A 180 -2.02 -9.05 -5.41
C PRO A 180 -1.22 -9.45 -4.15
N GLY A 181 -1.85 -9.32 -2.98
CA GLY A 181 -1.22 -9.71 -1.71
C GLY A 181 -1.08 -11.24 -1.58
N VAL A 182 -2.14 -11.96 -1.98
CA VAL A 182 -2.13 -13.43 -2.01
C VAL A 182 -1.11 -13.96 -3.02
N ASP A 183 -1.05 -13.37 -4.21
CA ASP A 183 -0.12 -13.79 -5.26
C ASP A 183 1.34 -13.49 -4.88
N GLN A 184 1.60 -12.37 -4.19
CA GLN A 184 2.90 -12.11 -3.61
C GLN A 184 3.30 -13.20 -2.62
N ALA A 185 2.41 -13.60 -1.71
CA ALA A 185 2.68 -14.64 -0.73
C ALA A 185 2.94 -16.00 -1.38
N ARG A 186 2.22 -16.34 -2.46
CA ARG A 186 2.37 -17.60 -3.20
C ARG A 186 3.67 -17.70 -4.01
N THR A 187 4.17 -16.57 -4.51
CA THR A 187 5.31 -16.53 -5.44
C THR A 187 6.64 -16.20 -4.76
N VAL A 188 6.60 -15.85 -3.47
CA VAL A 188 7.79 -15.54 -2.70
C VAL A 188 8.72 -16.76 -2.63
N GLY A 189 10.01 -16.55 -2.85
CA GLY A 189 11.03 -17.61 -2.86
C GLY A 189 11.04 -18.47 -4.12
N LEU A 190 10.00 -18.42 -4.96
CA LEU A 190 9.96 -19.11 -6.26
C LEU A 190 10.31 -18.18 -7.42
N VAL A 191 9.66 -17.01 -7.49
CA VAL A 191 9.81 -16.05 -8.60
C VAL A 191 10.38 -14.72 -8.10
N THR A 192 10.16 -14.39 -6.83
CA THR A 192 10.61 -13.13 -6.24
C THR A 192 11.32 -13.35 -4.93
N LEU A 193 12.45 -12.66 -4.75
CA LEU A 193 13.15 -12.56 -3.47
C LEU A 193 12.89 -11.17 -2.88
N PRO A 194 12.14 -11.07 -1.77
CA PRO A 194 11.86 -9.80 -1.14
C PRO A 194 13.15 -9.08 -0.73
N GLY A 195 13.19 -7.76 -0.96
CA GLY A 195 14.33 -6.94 -0.56
C GLY A 195 14.61 -6.99 0.95
N ALA A 196 13.57 -7.12 1.78
CA ALA A 196 13.72 -7.26 3.23
C ALA A 196 14.40 -8.58 3.63
N PHE A 197 14.05 -9.69 2.98
CA PHE A 197 14.74 -10.98 3.15
C PHE A 197 16.23 -10.84 2.82
N ILE A 198 16.56 -10.26 1.66
CA ILE A 198 17.96 -10.06 1.25
C ILE A 198 18.69 -9.12 2.22
N GLY A 199 18.03 -8.04 2.65
CA GLY A 199 18.61 -7.11 3.62
C GLY A 199 18.95 -7.76 4.96
N VAL A 200 18.04 -8.57 5.51
CA VAL A 200 18.32 -9.34 6.74
C VAL A 200 19.39 -10.38 6.49
N LEU A 201 19.34 -11.11 5.37
CA LEU A 201 20.34 -12.12 5.02
C LEU A 201 21.76 -11.53 4.95
N LEU A 202 21.92 -10.37 4.31
CA LEU A 202 23.22 -9.70 4.17
C LEU A 202 23.73 -9.11 5.49
N THR A 203 22.83 -8.73 6.40
CA THR A 203 23.20 -8.10 7.67
C THR A 203 23.40 -9.11 8.80
N SER A 204 22.62 -10.19 8.83
CA SER A 204 22.71 -11.23 9.85
C SER A 204 23.58 -12.43 9.46
N GLY A 205 23.79 -12.65 8.14
CA GLY A 205 24.46 -13.83 7.62
C GLY A 205 23.67 -15.14 7.75
N SER A 206 22.44 -15.11 8.28
CA SER A 206 21.63 -16.29 8.55
C SER A 206 20.38 -16.37 7.66
N PRO A 207 20.33 -17.33 6.70
CA PRO A 207 19.13 -17.58 5.89
C PRO A 207 17.90 -17.94 6.71
N ALA A 208 18.08 -18.69 7.79
CA ALA A 208 16.98 -19.08 8.67
C ALA A 208 16.36 -17.84 9.36
N GLN A 209 17.18 -16.91 9.82
CA GLN A 209 16.70 -15.68 10.45
C GLN A 209 16.01 -14.75 9.44
N ALA A 210 16.58 -14.61 8.24
CA ALA A 210 15.96 -13.86 7.16
C ALA A 210 14.60 -14.46 6.75
N GLY A 211 14.51 -15.78 6.67
CA GLY A 211 13.27 -16.51 6.40
C GLY A 211 12.20 -16.26 7.46
N ALA A 212 12.55 -16.36 8.74
CA ALA A 212 11.62 -16.13 9.84
C ALA A 212 11.02 -14.71 9.83
N VAL A 213 11.86 -13.68 9.65
CA VAL A 213 11.39 -12.29 9.54
C VAL A 213 10.50 -12.09 8.33
N GLN A 214 10.86 -12.69 7.18
CA GLN A 214 10.06 -12.56 5.97
C GLN A 214 8.68 -13.24 6.10
N ILE A 215 8.61 -14.42 6.71
CA ILE A 215 7.35 -15.12 6.99
C ILE A 215 6.46 -14.27 7.90
N LEU A 216 7.03 -13.71 8.98
CA LEU A 216 6.32 -12.81 9.89
C LEU A 216 5.74 -11.62 9.13
N VAL A 217 6.53 -10.97 8.28
CA VAL A 217 6.10 -9.81 7.49
C VAL A 217 5.01 -10.18 6.49
N LEU A 218 5.12 -11.32 5.79
CA LEU A 218 4.12 -11.75 4.80
C LEU A 218 2.78 -12.07 5.45
N ILE A 219 2.79 -12.88 6.51
CA ILE A 219 1.56 -13.24 7.23
C ILE A 219 0.93 -11.99 7.85
N GLY A 220 1.75 -11.13 8.48
CA GLY A 220 1.29 -9.85 8.99
C GLY A 220 0.68 -8.97 7.90
N LEU A 221 1.31 -8.88 6.73
CA LEU A 221 0.81 -8.09 5.61
C LEU A 221 -0.54 -8.62 5.11
N MET A 222 -0.73 -9.93 5.02
CA MET A 222 -2.03 -10.53 4.66
C MET A 222 -3.13 -10.19 5.67
N LEU A 223 -2.83 -10.28 6.97
CA LEU A 223 -3.78 -9.90 8.02
C LEU A 223 -4.12 -8.40 7.94
N SER A 224 -3.11 -7.54 7.83
CA SER A 224 -3.27 -6.09 7.71
C SER A 224 -4.14 -5.70 6.52
N GLN A 225 -3.87 -6.31 5.35
CA GLN A 225 -4.65 -6.08 4.14
C GLN A 225 -6.09 -6.56 4.28
N ALA A 226 -6.33 -7.74 4.82
CA ALA A 226 -7.69 -8.26 5.02
C ALA A 226 -8.52 -7.34 5.93
N CYS A 227 -7.97 -6.92 7.08
CA CYS A 227 -8.62 -5.99 7.99
C CYS A 227 -8.91 -4.64 7.32
N ALA A 228 -7.92 -4.08 6.63
CA ALA A 228 -8.07 -2.78 5.98
C ALA A 228 -9.05 -2.82 4.80
N VAL A 229 -9.08 -3.89 4.01
CA VAL A 229 -10.06 -4.07 2.92
C VAL A 229 -11.48 -4.18 3.48
N ALA A 230 -11.68 -4.95 4.56
CA ALA A 230 -12.97 -5.07 5.20
C ALA A 230 -13.51 -3.71 5.68
N VAL A 231 -12.67 -2.93 6.37
CA VAL A 231 -13.04 -1.60 6.85
C VAL A 231 -13.25 -0.62 5.69
N ALA A 232 -12.40 -0.65 4.66
CA ALA A 232 -12.56 0.22 3.49
C ALA A 232 -13.90 0.01 2.79
N LEU A 233 -14.30 -1.25 2.59
CA LEU A 233 -15.57 -1.58 1.96
C LEU A 233 -16.76 -1.26 2.86
N GLU A 234 -16.64 -1.42 4.18
CA GLU A 234 -17.68 -0.96 5.11
C GLU A 234 -17.85 0.56 5.06
N LEU A 235 -16.76 1.33 4.95
CA LEU A 235 -16.83 2.79 4.79
C LEU A 235 -17.50 3.20 3.48
N VAL A 236 -17.25 2.47 2.40
CA VAL A 236 -17.92 2.67 1.10
C VAL A 236 -19.40 2.28 1.19
N ALA A 237 -19.72 1.15 1.82
CA ALA A 237 -21.09 0.68 2.02
C ALA A 237 -21.92 1.61 2.91
N ARG A 238 -21.30 2.33 3.85
CA ARG A 238 -21.96 3.33 4.69
C ARG A 238 -22.01 4.72 4.07
N SER A 239 -21.57 4.88 2.82
CA SER A 239 -21.46 6.17 2.12
C SER A 239 -20.51 7.20 2.77
N LEU A 240 -19.66 6.77 3.71
CA LEU A 240 -18.63 7.63 4.32
C LEU A 240 -17.49 7.91 3.35
N VAL A 241 -17.21 6.97 2.46
CA VAL A 241 -16.33 7.14 1.29
C VAL A 241 -17.20 7.04 0.05
N ALA A 242 -17.36 8.16 -0.67
CA ALA A 242 -18.22 8.26 -1.83
C ALA A 242 -17.61 9.18 -2.90
N ARG A 243 -17.96 8.95 -4.16
CA ARG A 243 -17.71 9.91 -5.24
C ARG A 243 -18.89 10.88 -5.28
N PHE A 244 -18.65 12.13 -4.92
CA PHE A 244 -19.64 13.19 -5.15
C PHE A 244 -19.49 13.68 -6.61
N PRO A 245 -20.59 13.86 -7.34
CA PRO A 245 -20.59 14.45 -8.68
C PRO A 245 -20.11 15.91 -8.67
#